data_AF-A0A087L1A7-F1
#
_entry.id   AF-A0A087L1A7-F1
#
_cell.length_a   1.000
_cell.length_b   1.000
_cell.length_c   1.000
_cell.angle_alpha   90.00
_cell.angle_beta   90.00
_cell.angle_gamma   90.00
#
_symmetry.space_group_name_H-M   'P 1'
#
loop_
_entity.id
_entity.type
_entity.pdbx_description
1 polymer ?
#
loop_
_entity_poly.entity_id
_entity_poly.type
_entity_poly.pdbx_seq_one_letter_code
_entity_poly.pdbx_strand_id
1 'polypeptide(L)'
;MKIITYTQMRSDLSATLDCLRSGESVTVTQRGKPDLVISAKSVEEVASIEDVKASVKKIDTHLSQLIASNMSPQITEGVMRLSKQLEALARSDEARQTLVQAANAAAVLQGVSESFIKALQHTQSKHAEIIKKLEDK
;
A
#
# COMPACT_ATOMS: atom_id res chain seq x y z
N MET A 1 12.92 -12.83 24.56
CA MET A 1 11.88 -13.48 23.76
C MET A 1 11.05 -14.38 24.66
N LYS A 2 9.77 -14.06 24.85
CA LYS A 2 8.87 -14.76 25.78
C LYS A 2 7.88 -15.63 25.00
N ILE A 3 7.64 -16.88 25.42
CA ILE A 3 6.67 -17.78 24.78
C ILE A 3 5.44 -17.86 25.67
N ILE A 4 4.27 -17.54 25.12
CA ILE A 4 2.99 -17.58 25.82
C ILE A 4 1.94 -18.32 24.99
N THR A 5 0.93 -18.87 25.64
CA THR A 5 -0.20 -19.48 24.93
C THR A 5 -1.21 -18.41 24.52
N TYR A 6 -2.00 -18.68 23.49
CA TYR A 6 -3.10 -17.82 23.07
C TYR A 6 -4.05 -17.45 24.23
N THR A 7 -4.34 -18.39 25.12
CA THR A 7 -5.21 -18.15 26.28
C THR A 7 -4.55 -17.19 27.27
N GLN A 8 -3.25 -17.37 27.57
CA GLN A 8 -2.52 -16.47 28.46
C GLN A 8 -2.41 -15.06 27.90
N MET A 9 -2.12 -14.93 26.60
CA MET A 9 -2.08 -13.64 25.91
C MET A 9 -3.42 -12.88 26.01
N ARG A 10 -4.55 -13.59 25.93
CA ARG A 10 -5.88 -12.99 26.04
C ARG A 10 -6.18 -12.48 27.45
N SER A 11 -5.78 -13.23 28.46
CA SER A 11 -5.97 -12.82 29.87
C SER A 11 -5.03 -11.66 30.24
N ASP A 12 -3.78 -11.72 29.78
CA ASP A 12 -2.71 -10.80 30.17
C ASP A 12 -2.28 -9.90 29.01
N LEU A 13 -3.25 -9.38 28.27
CA LEU A 13 -2.97 -8.60 27.06
C LEU A 13 -2.17 -7.33 27.38
N SER A 14 -2.50 -6.65 28.48
CA SER A 14 -1.80 -5.44 28.93
C SER A 14 -0.31 -5.71 29.17
N ALA A 15 0.01 -6.74 29.95
CA ALA A 15 1.39 -7.14 30.23
C ALA A 15 2.14 -7.53 28.94
N THR A 16 1.46 -8.19 28.00
CA THR A 16 2.03 -8.55 26.70
C THR A 16 2.35 -7.31 25.86
N LEU A 17 1.45 -6.33 25.84
CA LEU A 17 1.66 -5.06 25.15
C LEU A 17 2.77 -4.22 25.79
N ASP A 18 2.91 -4.24 27.11
CA ASP A 18 4.00 -3.55 27.80
C ASP A 18 5.37 -4.19 27.49
N CYS A 19 5.45 -5.53 27.43
CA CYS A 19 6.63 -6.22 26.90
C CYS A 19 6.95 -5.75 25.47
N LEU A 20 5.96 -5.68 24.58
CA LEU A 20 6.17 -5.21 23.20
C LEU A 20 6.63 -3.76 23.16
N ARG A 21 6.09 -2.87 24.00
CA ARG A 21 6.53 -1.46 24.11
C ARG A 21 7.97 -1.32 24.60
N SER A 22 8.43 -2.24 25.45
CA SER A 22 9.82 -2.29 25.89
C SER A 22 10.79 -2.80 24.81
N GLY A 23 10.27 -3.23 23.64
CA GLY A 23 11.05 -3.76 22.53
C GLY A 23 11.27 -5.27 22.59
N GLU A 24 10.66 -5.97 23.55
CA GLU A 24 10.75 -7.42 23.63
C GLU A 24 9.83 -8.11 22.61
N SER A 25 10.28 -9.22 22.02
CA SER A 25 9.47 -10.07 21.17
C SER A 25 8.75 -11.16 21.96
N VAL A 26 7.50 -11.44 21.56
CA VAL A 26 6.63 -12.43 22.20
C VAL A 26 6.17 -13.44 21.15
N THR A 27 6.34 -14.73 21.43
CA THR A 27 5.81 -15.81 20.59
C THR A 27 4.54 -16.36 21.20
N VAL A 28 3.46 -16.37 20.42
CA VAL A 28 2.14 -16.83 20.81
C VAL A 28 1.88 -18.19 20.15
N THR A 29 1.68 -19.20 20.99
CA THR A 29 1.41 -20.57 20.56
C THR A 29 -0.09 -20.88 20.64
N GLN A 30 -0.62 -21.60 19.65
CA GLN A 30 -2.01 -22.05 19.65
C GLN A 30 -2.12 -23.48 19.12
N ARG A 31 -2.89 -24.34 19.80
CA ARG A 31 -3.10 -25.72 19.36
C ARG A 31 -3.71 -25.75 17.96
N GLY A 32 -3.07 -26.47 17.05
CA GLY A 32 -3.53 -26.65 15.66
C GLY A 32 -3.25 -25.45 14.74
N LYS A 33 -2.48 -24.47 15.19
CA LYS A 33 -2.03 -23.34 14.36
C LYS A 33 -0.51 -23.16 14.49
N PRO A 34 0.14 -22.57 13.47
CA PRO A 34 1.55 -22.21 13.58
C PRO A 34 1.76 -21.13 14.65
N ASP A 35 2.95 -21.14 15.25
CA ASP A 35 3.35 -20.16 16.26
C ASP A 35 3.49 -18.76 15.63
N LEU A 36 3.00 -17.75 16.35
CA LEU A 36 3.00 -16.36 15.89
C LEU A 36 4.02 -15.54 16.67
N VAL A 37 5.00 -14.97 15.99
CA VAL A 37 5.98 -14.06 16.62
C VAL A 37 5.48 -12.62 16.47
N ILE A 38 5.34 -11.93 17.59
CA ILE A 38 4.89 -10.54 17.69
C ILE A 38 6.06 -9.69 18.18
N SER A 39 6.37 -8.62 17.48
CA SER A 39 7.39 -7.64 17.83
C SER A 39 6.88 -6.24 17.54
N ALA A 40 7.14 -5.28 18.44
CA ALA A 40 6.93 -3.87 18.13
C ALA A 40 8.09 -3.36 17.26
N LYS A 41 7.75 -2.70 16.16
CA LYS A 41 8.72 -2.01 15.30
C LYS A 41 8.38 -0.52 15.31
N SER A 42 9.36 0.35 15.51
CA SER A 42 9.11 1.79 15.43
C SER A 42 8.84 2.20 13.99
N VAL A 43 8.02 3.24 13.80
CA VAL A 43 7.56 3.69 12.47
C VAL A 43 8.74 4.17 11.60
N GLU A 44 9.88 4.54 12.19
CA GLU A 44 11.10 4.86 11.42
C GLU A 44 11.64 3.66 10.62
N GLU A 45 11.35 2.43 11.04
CA GLU A 45 11.98 1.22 10.51
C GLU A 45 11.04 0.42 9.59
N VAL A 46 9.79 0.88 9.42
CA VAL A 46 8.81 0.38 8.41
C VAL A 46 8.88 1.22 7.12
N ALA A 47 9.71 2.26 7.08
CA ALA A 47 9.92 3.13 5.92
C ALA A 47 10.72 2.50 4.78
N SER A 48 10.78 1.17 4.66
CA SER A 48 11.12 0.49 3.40
C SER A 48 9.91 0.48 2.45
N ILE A 49 9.34 1.66 2.19
CA ILE A 49 8.44 1.95 1.05
C ILE A 49 9.30 2.19 -0.22
N GLU A 50 10.62 2.07 -0.11
CA GLU A 50 11.56 2.19 -1.22
C GLU A 50 11.38 1.09 -2.28
N ASP A 51 10.88 -0.10 -1.94
CA ASP A 51 10.74 -1.18 -2.93
C ASP A 51 9.60 -0.93 -3.94
N VAL A 52 8.55 -0.20 -3.55
CA VAL A 52 7.45 0.14 -4.47
C VAL A 52 7.80 1.37 -5.32
N LYS A 53 8.47 2.38 -4.73
CA LYS A 53 8.92 3.57 -5.48
C LYS A 53 10.11 3.27 -6.42
N ALA A 54 11.00 2.34 -6.07
CA ALA A 54 12.08 1.91 -6.94
C ALA A 54 11.54 1.11 -8.14
N SER A 55 10.50 0.31 -7.97
CA SER A 55 9.89 -0.44 -9.08
C SER A 55 9.24 0.47 -10.13
N VAL A 56 8.53 1.53 -9.70
CA VAL A 56 7.89 2.48 -10.64
C VAL A 56 8.95 3.29 -11.41
N LYS A 57 10.04 3.73 -10.76
CA LYS A 57 11.16 4.41 -11.44
C LYS A 57 11.90 3.49 -12.41
N LYS A 58 12.06 2.20 -12.09
CA LYS A 58 12.72 1.22 -12.97
C LYS A 58 11.93 0.98 -14.26
N ILE A 59 10.60 0.91 -14.18
CA ILE A 59 9.74 0.74 -15.37
C ILE A 59 9.91 1.91 -16.33
N ASP A 60 9.93 3.14 -15.81
CA ASP A 60 10.06 4.36 -16.62
C ASP A 60 11.44 4.45 -17.30
N THR A 61 12.50 4.04 -16.61
CA THR A 61 13.85 3.97 -17.19
C THR A 61 13.99 2.87 -18.26
N HIS A 62 13.34 1.72 -18.08
CA HIS A 62 13.37 0.63 -19.05
C HIS A 62 12.53 0.95 -20.30
N LEU A 63 11.36 1.60 -20.13
CA LEU A 63 10.56 2.10 -21.25
C LEU A 63 11.32 3.17 -22.03
N SER A 64 11.96 4.10 -21.33
CA SER A 64 12.79 5.14 -21.95
C SER A 64 13.99 4.53 -22.70
N GLN A 65 14.63 3.49 -22.16
CA GLN A 65 15.70 2.75 -22.85
C GLN A 65 15.20 1.98 -24.07
N LEU A 66 14.00 1.38 -24.01
CA LEU A 66 13.38 0.67 -25.15
C LEU A 66 12.97 1.62 -26.28
N ILE A 67 12.49 2.81 -25.93
CA ILE A 67 12.18 3.88 -26.88
C ILE A 67 13.48 4.43 -27.52
N ALA A 68 14.55 4.55 -26.73
CA ALA A 68 15.87 4.98 -27.21
C ALA A 68 16.59 3.89 -28.04
N SER A 69 16.28 2.61 -27.83
CA SER A 69 16.82 1.49 -28.61
C SER A 69 16.11 1.37 -29.97
N ASN A 70 16.36 2.33 -30.86
CA ASN A 70 16.20 2.19 -32.32
C ASN A 70 14.87 1.58 -32.82
N MET A 71 13.76 1.85 -32.11
CA MET A 71 12.43 1.46 -32.59
C MET A 71 12.00 2.38 -33.74
N SER A 72 11.37 1.80 -34.77
CA SER A 72 10.87 2.56 -35.93
C SER A 72 10.06 3.79 -35.45
N PRO A 73 10.19 4.95 -36.14
CA PRO A 73 9.46 6.17 -35.79
C PRO A 73 7.93 6.00 -35.78
N GLN A 74 7.41 4.96 -36.43
CA GLN A 74 5.98 4.64 -36.41
C GLN A 74 5.54 3.96 -35.10
N ILE A 75 6.43 3.21 -34.47
CA ILE A 75 6.15 2.50 -33.21
C ILE A 75 6.23 3.47 -32.04
N THR A 76 7.20 4.39 -32.04
CA THR A 76 7.30 5.45 -31.02
C THR A 76 6.09 6.37 -31.06
N GLU A 77 5.61 6.76 -32.24
CA GLU A 77 4.38 7.55 -32.37
C GLU A 77 3.14 6.77 -31.92
N GLY A 78 3.08 5.46 -32.20
CA GLY A 78 2.02 4.56 -31.71
C GLY A 78 1.99 4.46 -30.19
N VAL A 79 3.14 4.27 -29.55
CA VAL A 79 3.27 4.23 -28.08
C VAL A 79 2.95 5.58 -27.47
N MET A 80 3.35 6.69 -28.09
CA MET A 80 3.04 8.04 -27.60
C MET A 80 1.56 8.40 -27.74
N ARG A 81 0.88 7.92 -28.79
CA ARG A 81 -0.57 8.07 -28.93
C ARG A 81 -1.32 7.22 -27.90
N LEU A 82 -0.87 5.99 -27.66
CA LEU A 82 -1.44 5.10 -26.65
C LEU A 82 -1.24 5.65 -25.23
N SER A 83 -0.04 6.13 -24.91
CA SER A 83 0.21 6.74 -23.59
C SER A 83 -0.66 7.98 -23.38
N LYS A 84 -0.81 8.82 -24.41
CA LYS A 84 -1.67 10.00 -24.36
C LYS A 84 -3.15 9.64 -24.24
N GLN A 85 -3.60 8.57 -24.89
CA GLN A 85 -4.97 8.04 -24.75
C GLN A 85 -5.20 7.41 -23.38
N LEU A 86 -4.23 6.67 -22.84
CA LEU A 86 -4.29 6.11 -21.50
C LEU A 86 -4.29 7.20 -20.43
N GLU A 87 -3.49 8.26 -20.62
CA GLU A 87 -3.46 9.41 -19.72
C GLU A 87 -4.77 10.21 -19.78
N ALA A 88 -5.35 10.39 -20.98
CA ALA A 88 -6.66 10.98 -21.14
C ALA A 88 -7.77 10.12 -20.49
N LEU A 89 -7.65 8.79 -20.57
CA LEU A 89 -8.57 7.86 -19.92
C LEU A 89 -8.39 7.89 -18.40
N ALA A 90 -7.16 7.89 -17.88
CA ALA A 90 -6.88 7.99 -16.45
C ALA A 90 -7.33 9.33 -15.83
N ARG A 91 -7.39 10.38 -16.66
CA ARG A 91 -7.98 11.68 -16.30
C ARG A 91 -9.50 11.73 -16.44
N SER A 92 -10.16 10.71 -17.02
CA SER A 92 -11.61 10.66 -17.07
C SER A 92 -12.19 10.33 -15.70
N ASP A 93 -13.28 11.00 -15.33
CA ASP A 93 -13.92 10.82 -14.03
C ASP A 93 -14.47 9.40 -13.84
N GLU A 94 -14.91 8.76 -14.94
CA GLU A 94 -15.40 7.38 -14.98
C GLU A 94 -14.27 6.37 -14.70
N ALA A 95 -13.08 6.58 -15.26
CA ALA A 95 -11.92 5.73 -14.98
C ALA A 95 -11.42 5.89 -13.54
N ARG A 96 -11.45 7.11 -12.99
CA ARG A 96 -11.13 7.32 -11.56
C ARG A 96 -12.13 6.60 -10.67
N GLN A 97 -13.42 6.61 -11.03
CA GLN A 97 -14.44 5.90 -10.26
C GLN A 97 -14.24 4.38 -10.28
N THR A 98 -13.93 3.81 -11.44
CA THR A 98 -13.66 2.37 -11.57
C THR A 98 -12.37 1.96 -10.87
N LEU A 99 -11.31 2.77 -10.94
CA LEU A 99 -10.08 2.53 -10.18
C LEU A 99 -10.30 2.60 -8.67
N VAL A 100 -11.11 3.54 -8.18
CA VAL A 100 -11.47 3.63 -6.76
C VAL A 100 -12.29 2.41 -6.33
N GLN A 101 -13.24 1.96 -7.16
CA GLN A 101 -14.00 0.73 -6.89
C GLN A 101 -13.11 -0.51 -6.89
N ALA A 102 -12.20 -0.63 -7.85
CA ALA A 102 -11.24 -1.73 -7.94
C ALA A 102 -10.26 -1.72 -6.76
N ALA A 103 -9.77 -0.54 -6.35
CA ALA A 103 -8.91 -0.38 -5.18
C ALA A 103 -9.65 -0.74 -3.88
N ASN A 104 -10.93 -0.35 -3.75
CA ASN A 104 -11.76 -0.72 -2.62
C ASN A 104 -12.03 -2.24 -2.59
N ALA A 105 -12.32 -2.85 -3.74
CA ALA A 105 -12.49 -4.30 -3.84
C ALA A 105 -11.19 -5.06 -3.50
N ALA A 106 -10.04 -4.55 -3.96
CA ALA A 106 -8.73 -5.10 -3.61
C ALA A 106 -8.40 -4.94 -2.12
N ALA A 107 -8.78 -3.81 -1.49
CA ALA A 107 -8.61 -3.60 -0.06
C ALA A 107 -9.46 -4.57 0.78
N VAL A 108 -10.68 -4.88 0.33
CA VAL A 108 -11.53 -5.90 0.97
C VAL A 108 -10.88 -7.30 0.84
N LEU A 109 -10.30 -7.62 -0.32
CA LEU A 109 -9.57 -8.89 -0.52
C LEU A 109 -8.28 -8.98 0.33
N GLN A 110 -7.64 -7.85 0.65
CA GLN A 110 -6.49 -7.76 1.54
C GLN A 110 -6.87 -7.79 3.04
N GLY A 111 -8.14 -7.97 3.38
CA GLY A 111 -8.60 -8.09 4.77
C GLY A 111 -8.69 -6.75 5.52
N VAL A 112 -8.69 -5.63 4.79
CA VAL A 112 -8.87 -4.30 5.38
C VAL A 112 -10.34 -4.12 5.76
N SER A 113 -10.61 -3.68 6.99
CA SER A 113 -11.97 -3.59 7.52
C SER A 113 -12.80 -2.54 6.76
N GLU A 114 -14.10 -2.81 6.58
CA GLU A 114 -15.04 -1.90 5.93
C GLU A 114 -15.11 -0.53 6.64
N SER A 115 -14.93 -0.52 7.96
CA SER A 115 -14.83 0.69 8.78
C SER A 115 -13.63 1.56 8.41
N PHE A 116 -12.49 0.95 8.10
CA PHE A 116 -11.29 1.67 7.66
C PHE A 116 -11.51 2.27 6.27
N ILE A 117 -12.12 1.52 5.35
CA ILE A 117 -12.40 2.01 3.99
C ILE A 117 -13.34 3.24 4.05
N LYS A 118 -14.39 3.17 4.86
CA LYS A 118 -15.30 4.32 5.09
C LYS A 118 -14.59 5.51 5.71
N ALA A 119 -13.72 5.28 6.69
CA ALA A 119 -12.94 6.34 7.31
C ALA A 119 -11.92 6.96 6.34
N LEU A 120 -11.30 6.15 5.48
CA LEU A 120 -10.36 6.59 4.46
C LEU A 120 -11.07 7.45 3.42
N GLN A 121 -12.20 6.99 2.89
CA GLN A 121 -13.00 7.76 1.93
C GLN A 121 -13.47 9.08 2.54
N HIS A 122 -13.96 9.06 3.79
CA HIS A 122 -14.39 10.29 4.46
C HIS A 122 -13.25 11.30 4.62
N THR A 123 -12.06 10.83 5.00
CA THR A 123 -10.85 11.66 5.11
C THR A 123 -10.43 12.21 3.75
N GLN A 124 -10.39 11.37 2.71
CA GLN A 124 -10.03 11.78 1.35
C GLN A 124 -11.01 12.82 0.79
N SER A 125 -12.31 12.64 0.97
CA SER A 125 -13.32 13.62 0.53
C SER A 125 -13.22 14.93 1.30
N LYS A 126 -13.06 14.88 2.63
CA LYS A 126 -12.97 16.09 3.46
C LYS A 126 -11.72 16.92 3.16
N HIS A 127 -10.62 16.27 2.82
CA HIS A 127 -9.35 16.92 2.53
C HIS A 127 -9.06 17.08 1.03
N ALA A 128 -9.99 16.70 0.14
CA ALA A 128 -9.80 16.72 -1.30
C ALA A 128 -9.35 18.10 -1.82
N GLU A 129 -9.97 19.18 -1.34
CA GLU A 129 -9.62 20.54 -1.74
C GLU A 129 -8.23 20.97 -1.24
N ILE A 130 -7.84 20.52 -0.04
CA ILE A 130 -6.53 20.82 0.53
C ILE A 130 -5.45 20.07 -0.24
N ILE A 131 -5.69 18.78 -0.52
CA ILE A 131 -4.78 17.94 -1.33
C ILE A 131 -4.61 18.55 -2.72
N LYS A 132 -5.71 18.96 -3.37
CA LYS A 132 -5.67 19.61 -4.69
C LYS A 132 -4.88 20.91 -4.67
N LYS A 133 -5.08 21.75 -3.65
CA LYS A 133 -4.31 23.01 -3.46
C LYS A 133 -2.83 22.78 -3.19
N LEU A 134 -2.44 21.62 -2.68
CA LEU A 134 -1.04 21.24 -2.46
C LEU A 134 -0.39 20.63 -3.71
N GLU A 135 -1.17 19.98 -4.59
CA GLU A 135 -0.67 19.45 -5.88
C GLU A 135 -0.48 20.56 -6.94
N ASP A 136 -1.28 21.63 -6.91
CA ASP A 136 -1.18 22.75 -7.86
C ASP A 136 -0.06 23.78 -7.54
N LYS A 137 0.78 23.52 -6.53
CA LYS A 137 1.94 24.34 -6.13
C LYS A 137 3.26 23.72 -6.57
#